data_AF-A0A9D7XAZ3-F1
#
_entry.id   AF-A0A9D7XAZ3-F1
#
_cell.length_a   1.000
_cell.length_b   1.000
_cell.length_c   1.000
_cell.angle_alpha   90.00
_cell.angle_beta   90.00
_cell.angle_gamma   90.00
#
_symmetry.space_group_name_H-M   'P 1'
#
loop_
_entity.id
_entity.type
_entity.pdbx_description
1 polymer ?
#
loop_
_entity_poly.entity_id
_entity_poly.type
_entity_poly.pdbx_seq_one_letter_code
_entity_poly.pdbx_strand_id
1 'polypeptide(L)'
;MKSSMRYLIPLLATCAIPCNVAAWEVDTHAWITLRTFERSNLNASGPGGDALITRLGFDRFDPKATFRSPGLESLGLGTSDKYFDLLPNWDQSQPNPVVPSQSNRFPNNWEYSRFPEGYRLGGSPGALGTTPHLRLEAWLMRGVIREDDLDSGEYISAPIPDPDPYGDKTRVFGHFYDPINNDGIPDFLPFINEARVKAINWATGLTDALSPTPAPLLSRDNHFTWVDARRAYFKALTYQTANATQSSAADGFESEVRLFFLATTIKAIGQVVHILQDGSQPQHARIDRHNHSNVTWDFLNADLPRRLMEVYTNIRVTRDINLSPLEDREPLRAMFTVESGNMELPALPPVGAYPIPQFSLARRFFTTREQAGGDDYNQRKGLIDYANRGFFSEGTANGRPNLKLRVMPSPPVGLAGTQEVPVTDRGRGFIDIAWNAPDTVSPGYADALDAAYMGKVPLGQISLRSIINESQPIKVSIRERHLRNHANVLIPRAIAYSAGLINYFFRGTLEIEPIEQKMFAVVNQGEPHTIDAGGWPRKTAPTLLLSPEARQFHSQSRLVVNCMLSRDIIATCATRRT
;
A
#
# COMPACT_ATOMS: atom_id res chain seq x y z
N MET A 1 10.62 -2.74 -70.01
CA MET A 1 10.05 -1.46 -69.53
C MET A 1 9.89 -1.57 -68.02
N LYS A 2 10.89 -1.12 -67.25
CA LYS A 2 10.89 0.12 -66.41
C LYS A 2 9.65 0.21 -65.51
N SER A 3 9.80 -0.11 -64.22
CA SER A 3 9.96 0.86 -63.10
C SER A 3 8.61 1.49 -62.74
N SER A 4 8.10 1.48 -61.50
CA SER A 4 8.75 1.97 -60.28
C SER A 4 7.94 1.59 -59.04
N MET A 5 8.60 1.02 -58.04
CA MET A 5 8.11 0.81 -56.67
C MET A 5 8.43 2.08 -55.87
N ARG A 6 7.40 2.84 -55.45
CA ARG A 6 7.57 4.03 -54.60
C ARG A 6 7.40 3.61 -53.14
N TYR A 7 8.50 3.63 -52.40
CA TYR A 7 8.48 3.59 -50.93
C TYR A 7 7.94 4.94 -50.43
N LEU A 8 6.82 4.89 -49.70
CA LEU A 8 6.38 6.00 -48.86
C LEU A 8 7.01 5.80 -47.48
N ILE A 9 8.00 6.62 -47.14
CA ILE A 9 8.50 6.75 -45.77
C ILE A 9 7.61 7.80 -45.09
N PRO A 10 6.83 7.47 -44.04
CA PRO A 10 6.23 8.50 -43.21
C PRO A 10 7.33 9.09 -42.32
N LEU A 11 7.77 10.29 -42.68
CA LEU A 11 8.57 11.15 -41.82
C LEU A 11 7.64 11.69 -40.72
N LEU A 12 7.43 10.92 -39.65
CA LEU A 12 6.78 11.38 -38.43
C LEU A 12 7.80 12.23 -37.66
N ALA A 13 7.85 13.52 -37.99
CA ALA A 13 8.48 14.52 -37.13
C ALA A 13 7.56 14.73 -35.92
N THR A 14 7.74 13.93 -34.87
CA THR A 14 7.19 14.19 -33.55
C THR A 14 7.91 15.40 -32.96
N CYS A 15 7.23 16.56 -32.95
CA CYS A 15 7.51 17.59 -31.96
C CYS A 15 7.15 17.01 -30.58
N ALA A 16 8.10 16.31 -29.96
CA ALA A 16 7.98 15.90 -28.57
C ALA A 16 8.14 17.15 -27.69
N ILE A 17 7.02 17.75 -27.33
CA ILE A 17 6.98 18.61 -26.15
C ILE A 17 7.13 17.66 -24.95
N PRO A 18 8.09 17.85 -24.05
CA PRO A 18 8.23 17.00 -22.88
C PRO A 18 7.01 17.19 -21.99
N CYS A 19 6.13 16.19 -21.95
CA CYS A 19 5.12 16.10 -20.91
C CYS A 19 5.78 15.44 -19.68
N ASN A 20 5.43 15.87 -18.47
CA ASN A 20 5.82 15.14 -17.26
C ASN A 20 4.70 14.16 -16.97
N VAL A 21 4.93 12.85 -17.14
CA VAL A 21 4.02 11.82 -16.62
C VAL A 21 4.39 11.61 -15.16
N ALA A 22 3.51 12.06 -14.27
CA ALA A 22 3.43 11.49 -12.94
C ALA A 22 2.48 10.28 -13.04
N ALA A 23 2.86 9.13 -12.48
CA ALA A 23 1.87 8.11 -12.16
C ALA A 23 0.80 8.77 -11.27
N TRP A 24 -0.47 8.54 -11.57
CA TRP A 24 -1.58 9.29 -11.00
C TRP A 24 -1.88 8.82 -9.58
N GLU A 25 -2.40 9.71 -8.74
CA GLU A 25 -2.69 9.48 -7.32
C GLU A 25 -1.50 9.13 -6.39
N VAL A 26 -0.28 8.96 -6.92
CA VAL A 26 0.93 8.68 -6.12
C VAL A 26 1.13 9.67 -4.95
N ASP A 27 0.91 10.96 -5.18
CA ASP A 27 1.04 11.98 -4.13
C ASP A 27 -0.07 11.84 -3.07
N THR A 28 -1.29 11.45 -3.47
CA THR A 28 -2.37 11.11 -2.54
C THR A 28 -2.01 9.91 -1.69
N HIS A 29 -1.46 8.84 -2.25
CA HIS A 29 -1.05 7.66 -1.48
C HIS A 29 0.03 8.02 -0.46
N ALA A 30 1.02 8.83 -0.84
CA ALA A 30 2.02 9.36 0.08
C ALA A 30 1.36 10.17 1.21
N TRP A 31 0.39 11.02 0.90
CA TRP A 31 -0.35 11.81 1.89
C TRP A 31 -1.21 10.96 2.82
N ILE A 32 -1.99 10.01 2.29
CA ILE A 32 -2.79 9.06 3.09
C ILE A 32 -1.87 8.27 4.02
N THR A 33 -0.68 7.89 3.53
CA THR A 33 0.31 7.13 4.29
C THR A 33 0.95 7.94 5.41
N LEU A 34 1.21 9.23 5.20
CA LEU A 34 1.63 10.12 6.27
C LEU A 34 0.58 10.19 7.39
N ARG A 35 -0.70 10.35 7.03
CA ARG A 35 -1.83 10.34 8.00
C ARG A 35 -2.01 8.98 8.67
N THR A 36 -1.75 7.92 7.93
CA THR A 36 -1.75 6.54 8.42
C THR A 36 -0.68 6.36 9.50
N PHE A 37 0.55 6.82 9.22
CA PHE A 37 1.64 6.78 10.18
C PHE A 37 1.26 7.51 11.47
N GLU A 38 0.77 8.76 11.35
CA GLU A 38 0.32 9.60 12.47
C GLU A 38 -0.70 8.89 13.38
N ARG A 39 -1.57 8.05 12.81
CA ARG A 39 -2.62 7.30 13.52
C ARG A 39 -2.22 5.90 13.96
N SER A 40 -1.09 5.38 13.47
CA SER A 40 -0.59 4.04 13.80
C SER A 40 0.26 4.05 15.07
N ASN A 41 0.55 2.87 15.60
CA ASN A 41 1.46 2.69 16.73
C ASN A 41 2.93 2.92 16.35
N LEU A 42 3.26 3.17 15.07
CA LEU A 42 4.62 3.58 14.66
C LEU A 42 4.88 5.07 14.95
N ASN A 43 3.85 5.88 15.18
CA ASN A 43 4.04 7.23 15.66
C ASN A 43 4.33 7.22 17.16
N ALA A 44 5.58 7.48 17.56
CA ALA A 44 6.01 7.51 18.96
C ALA A 44 5.18 8.47 19.84
N SER A 45 4.68 9.55 19.25
CA SER A 45 3.87 10.56 19.96
C SER A 45 2.40 10.15 20.13
N GLY A 46 1.98 9.05 19.51
CA GLY A 46 0.62 8.52 19.58
C GLY A 46 0.38 7.62 20.80
N PRO A 47 -0.88 7.36 21.17
CA PRO A 47 -1.23 6.45 22.26
C PRO A 47 -0.64 5.04 22.03
N GLY A 48 0.25 4.60 22.91
CA GLY A 48 0.92 3.28 22.81
C GLY A 48 2.08 3.22 21.80
N GLY A 49 2.40 4.32 21.12
CA GLY A 49 3.48 4.39 20.14
C GLY A 49 4.87 4.27 20.75
N ASP A 50 5.13 4.99 21.84
CA ASP A 50 6.39 4.92 22.58
C ASP A 50 6.78 3.48 22.98
N ALA A 51 5.80 2.72 23.46
CA ALA A 51 6.00 1.31 23.82
C ALA A 51 6.30 0.43 22.60
N LEU A 52 5.73 0.70 21.41
CA LEU A 52 6.08 -0.07 20.21
C LEU A 52 7.46 0.32 19.69
N ILE A 53 7.76 1.62 19.60
CA ILE A 53 9.05 2.14 19.12
C ILE A 53 10.21 1.62 19.97
N THR A 54 10.05 1.63 21.29
CA THR A 54 11.02 1.03 22.23
C THR A 54 11.15 -0.48 22.01
N ARG A 55 10.03 -1.21 21.83
CA ARG A 55 10.07 -2.66 21.57
C ARG A 55 10.75 -3.03 20.24
N LEU A 56 10.56 -2.22 19.21
CA LEU A 56 11.25 -2.37 17.92
C LEU A 56 12.71 -1.89 17.99
N GLY A 57 13.08 -1.19 19.07
CA GLY A 57 14.41 -0.63 19.27
C GLY A 57 14.72 0.54 18.34
N PHE A 58 13.68 1.23 17.83
CA PHE A 58 13.80 2.38 16.93
C PHE A 58 14.26 3.64 17.67
N ASP A 59 14.06 3.68 18.98
CA ASP A 59 14.60 4.68 19.91
C ASP A 59 16.14 4.74 19.92
N ARG A 60 16.80 3.67 19.45
CA ARG A 60 18.27 3.60 19.32
C ARG A 60 18.81 4.23 18.04
N PHE A 61 17.96 4.57 17.07
CA PHE A 61 18.35 5.15 15.80
C PHE A 61 18.14 6.66 15.78
N ASP A 62 18.83 7.36 14.88
CA ASP A 62 18.58 8.78 14.66
C ASP A 62 17.15 8.97 14.12
N PRO A 63 16.25 9.67 14.84
CA PRO A 63 14.87 9.90 14.38
C PRO A 63 14.81 10.75 13.11
N LYS A 64 15.89 11.42 12.68
CA LYS A 64 15.98 12.19 11.43
C LYS A 64 16.49 11.35 10.25
N ALA A 65 17.08 10.19 10.51
CA ALA A 65 17.64 9.31 9.49
C ALA A 65 17.65 7.85 9.99
N THR A 66 16.46 7.30 10.21
CA THR A 66 16.24 6.09 11.02
C THR A 66 17.02 4.85 10.54
N PHE A 67 17.21 4.72 9.23
CA PHE A 67 17.93 3.57 8.63
C PHE A 67 19.26 3.96 8.00
N ARG A 68 19.82 5.10 8.40
CA ARG A 68 21.16 5.49 7.96
C ARG A 68 22.20 4.66 8.68
N SER A 69 22.98 3.92 7.90
CA SER A 69 24.16 3.24 8.38
C SER A 69 25.21 4.26 8.86
N PRO A 70 25.90 3.99 9.98
CA PRO A 70 27.02 4.81 10.44
C PRO A 70 28.26 4.71 9.53
N GLY A 71 28.24 3.87 8.50
CA GLY A 71 29.23 3.86 7.44
C GLY A 71 30.49 3.07 7.78
N LEU A 72 30.40 1.74 7.75
CA LEU A 72 31.58 0.90 7.52
C LEU A 72 31.98 0.97 6.03
N GLU A 73 32.37 2.17 5.58
CA GLU A 73 32.80 2.43 4.19
C GLU A 73 33.94 1.50 3.75
N SER A 74 34.75 1.02 4.71
CA SER A 74 35.84 0.07 4.48
C SER A 74 35.39 -1.36 4.12
N LEU A 75 34.10 -1.69 4.19
CA LEU A 75 33.55 -3.02 3.93
C LEU A 75 32.76 -3.14 2.62
N GLY A 76 32.73 -2.09 1.78
CA GLY A 76 32.20 -2.17 0.41
C GLY A 76 30.67 -2.19 0.30
N LEU A 77 29.94 -1.71 1.31
CA LEU A 77 28.46 -1.78 1.37
C LEU A 77 27.72 -0.65 0.63
N GLY A 78 28.41 0.33 0.03
CA GLY A 78 27.81 1.42 -0.73
C GLY A 78 27.35 2.60 0.13
N THR A 79 26.36 3.37 -0.33
CA THR A 79 25.84 4.55 0.40
C THR A 79 25.20 4.15 1.74
N SER A 80 25.13 5.10 2.67
CA SER A 80 24.65 4.87 4.04
C SER A 80 23.15 4.55 4.13
N ASP A 81 22.35 4.83 3.10
CA ASP A 81 20.89 4.68 3.11
C ASP A 81 20.46 3.69 2.02
N LYS A 82 20.04 2.48 2.38
CA LYS A 82 19.62 1.47 1.38
C LYS A 82 18.58 0.47 1.89
N TYR A 83 18.03 -0.29 0.96
CA TYR A 83 17.12 -1.42 1.19
C TYR A 83 17.36 -2.51 0.15
N PHE A 84 16.74 -3.67 0.34
CA PHE A 84 16.90 -4.81 -0.54
C PHE A 84 15.62 -5.10 -1.33
N ASP A 85 15.80 -5.39 -2.62
CA ASP A 85 14.80 -5.98 -3.51
C ASP A 85 15.23 -7.42 -3.75
N LEU A 86 14.56 -8.38 -3.11
CA LEU A 86 15.02 -9.77 -3.06
C LEU A 86 14.05 -10.69 -3.78
N LEU A 87 14.60 -11.62 -4.56
CA LEU A 87 13.80 -12.66 -5.19
C LEU A 87 12.98 -13.47 -4.16
N PRO A 88 11.78 -13.93 -4.51
CA PRO A 88 10.89 -14.67 -3.61
C PRO A 88 11.49 -15.97 -3.06
N ASN A 89 12.51 -16.51 -3.71
CA ASN A 89 13.18 -17.77 -3.35
C ASN A 89 14.61 -17.58 -2.81
N TRP A 90 15.07 -16.34 -2.60
CA TRP A 90 16.48 -16.02 -2.28
C TRP A 90 17.03 -16.79 -1.07
N ASP A 91 16.23 -17.01 -0.02
CA ASP A 91 16.67 -17.63 1.24
C ASP A 91 16.26 -19.10 1.41
N GLN A 92 15.86 -19.78 0.33
CA GLN A 92 15.38 -21.16 0.44
C GLN A 92 16.48 -22.22 0.39
N SER A 93 17.62 -21.92 -0.25
CA SER A 93 18.66 -22.92 -0.50
C SER A 93 19.69 -23.04 0.63
N GLN A 94 19.82 -22.01 1.46
CA GLN A 94 20.82 -21.94 2.54
C GLN A 94 20.26 -21.15 3.74
N PRO A 95 20.65 -21.50 4.99
CA PRO A 95 20.16 -20.80 6.18
C PRO A 95 20.59 -19.32 6.25
N ASN A 96 21.82 -19.02 5.80
CA ASN A 96 22.45 -17.70 5.85
C ASN A 96 22.98 -17.29 4.46
N PRO A 97 22.09 -17.07 3.48
CA PRO A 97 22.48 -16.73 2.12
C PRO A 97 23.16 -15.36 2.08
N VAL A 98 24.14 -15.22 1.19
CA VAL A 98 24.72 -13.91 0.86
C VAL A 98 23.66 -13.07 0.18
N VAL A 99 23.54 -11.80 0.58
CA VAL A 99 22.64 -10.84 -0.07
C VAL A 99 23.23 -10.48 -1.44
N PRO A 100 22.50 -10.66 -2.55
CA PRO A 100 23.04 -10.41 -3.89
C PRO A 100 23.29 -8.92 -4.08
N SER A 101 24.42 -8.53 -4.64
CA SER A 101 24.74 -7.10 -4.83
C SER A 101 23.72 -6.37 -5.70
N GLN A 102 23.12 -7.05 -6.69
CA GLN A 102 22.06 -6.51 -7.56
C GLN A 102 20.75 -6.19 -6.81
N SER A 103 20.53 -6.75 -5.61
CA SER A 103 19.35 -6.46 -4.80
C SER A 103 19.41 -5.10 -4.10
N ASN A 104 20.58 -4.45 -4.08
CA ASN A 104 20.74 -3.17 -3.40
C ASN A 104 19.95 -2.09 -4.14
N ARG A 105 19.09 -1.40 -3.39
CA ARG A 105 18.32 -0.25 -3.88
C ARG A 105 18.50 0.92 -2.93
N PHE A 106 18.31 2.13 -3.47
CA PHE A 106 18.62 3.37 -2.76
C PHE A 106 17.43 4.32 -2.80
N PRO A 107 17.19 5.09 -1.71
CA PRO A 107 16.29 6.23 -1.75
C PRO A 107 16.65 7.16 -2.91
N ASN A 108 15.66 7.51 -3.74
CA ASN A 108 15.90 8.35 -4.91
C ASN A 108 15.07 9.66 -4.87
N ASN A 109 15.38 10.56 -5.80
CA ASN A 109 14.70 11.86 -5.93
C ASN A 109 13.29 11.74 -6.49
N TRP A 110 12.99 10.71 -7.28
CA TRP A 110 11.64 10.44 -7.77
C TRP A 110 10.69 10.27 -6.60
N GLU A 111 11.00 9.37 -5.68
CA GLU A 111 10.18 9.14 -4.48
C GLU A 111 10.05 10.40 -3.64
N TYR A 112 11.16 11.11 -3.41
CA TYR A 112 11.14 12.33 -2.61
C TYR A 112 10.26 13.41 -3.25
N SER A 113 10.21 13.51 -4.58
CA SER A 113 9.39 14.50 -5.30
C SER A 113 7.89 14.30 -5.10
N ARG A 114 7.47 13.08 -4.73
CA ARG A 114 6.07 12.68 -4.52
C ARG A 114 5.58 12.80 -3.07
N PHE A 115 6.48 13.13 -2.14
CA PHE A 115 6.05 13.40 -0.76
C PHE A 115 5.15 14.63 -0.71
N PRO A 116 4.21 14.70 0.27
CA PRO A 116 3.38 15.88 0.46
C PRO A 116 4.22 17.15 0.51
N GLU A 117 3.78 18.21 -0.19
CA GLU A 117 4.57 19.44 -0.32
C GLU A 117 4.99 20.01 1.04
N GLY A 118 4.06 20.07 2.01
CA GLY A 118 4.37 20.51 3.37
C GLY A 118 5.41 19.65 4.10
N TYR A 119 5.56 18.38 3.71
CA TYR A 119 6.60 17.49 4.23
C TYR A 119 7.95 17.72 3.52
N ARG A 120 7.93 17.98 2.19
CA ARG A 120 9.14 18.29 1.41
C ARG A 120 9.74 19.63 1.78
N LEU A 121 8.90 20.66 1.89
CA LEU A 121 9.30 22.05 2.12
C LEU A 121 9.43 22.40 3.60
N GLY A 122 9.19 21.45 4.51
CA GLY A 122 9.41 21.61 5.94
C GLY A 122 8.43 22.59 6.59
N GLY A 123 7.13 22.31 6.51
CA GLY A 123 6.09 23.06 7.21
C GLY A 123 6.44 23.23 8.70
N SER A 124 6.90 24.44 9.04
CA SER A 124 7.65 24.84 10.25
C SER A 124 9.13 24.37 10.33
N PRO A 125 10.10 25.30 10.27
CA PRO A 125 11.52 24.98 10.36
C PRO A 125 11.89 24.54 11.78
N GLY A 126 12.18 23.25 11.96
CA GLY A 126 12.76 22.69 13.19
C GLY A 126 12.35 21.25 13.50
N ALA A 127 11.10 20.86 13.25
CA ALA A 127 10.56 19.58 13.73
C ALA A 127 11.02 18.35 12.92
N LEU A 128 11.16 18.47 11.60
CA LEU A 128 11.50 17.33 10.72
C LEU A 128 13.01 17.13 10.49
N GLY A 129 13.85 18.10 10.88
CA GLY A 129 15.30 18.05 10.65
C GLY A 129 15.73 18.33 9.20
N THR A 130 17.01 18.07 8.90
CA THR A 130 17.64 18.33 7.58
C THR A 130 17.48 17.18 6.59
N THR A 131 17.07 16.00 7.06
CA THR A 131 16.87 14.79 6.25
C THR A 131 15.45 14.23 6.40
N PRO A 132 14.40 15.06 6.23
CA PRO A 132 13.01 14.61 6.43
C PRO A 132 12.66 13.39 5.57
N HIS A 133 13.34 13.25 4.43
CA HIS A 133 13.15 12.16 3.48
C HIS A 133 13.74 10.80 3.88
N LEU A 134 14.41 10.71 5.04
CA LEU A 134 15.01 9.49 5.59
C LEU A 134 14.42 9.08 6.94
N ARG A 135 13.43 9.82 7.43
CA ARG A 135 12.67 9.49 8.64
C ARG A 135 11.83 8.23 8.42
N LEU A 136 11.42 7.58 9.51
CA LEU A 136 10.65 6.34 9.47
C LEU A 136 9.39 6.43 8.59
N GLU A 137 8.60 7.50 8.74
CA GLU A 137 7.39 7.75 7.95
C GLU A 137 7.70 7.94 6.46
N ALA A 138 8.87 8.49 6.12
CA ALA A 138 9.29 8.66 4.74
C ALA A 138 9.63 7.32 4.08
N TRP A 139 10.18 6.35 4.82
CA TRP A 139 10.39 4.99 4.31
C TRP A 139 9.08 4.26 3.99
N LEU A 140 8.04 4.49 4.80
CA LEU A 140 6.71 3.96 4.51
C LEU A 140 6.11 4.64 3.26
N MET A 141 6.23 5.97 3.15
CA MET A 141 5.79 6.72 1.96
C MET A 141 6.52 6.26 0.69
N ARG A 142 7.82 5.96 0.75
CA ARG A 142 8.56 5.39 -0.38
C ARG A 142 7.97 4.06 -0.84
N GLY A 143 7.52 3.24 0.09
CA GLY A 143 6.84 1.99 -0.25
C GLY A 143 5.59 2.25 -1.08
N VAL A 144 4.66 3.09 -0.61
CA VAL A 144 3.44 3.37 -1.38
C VAL A 144 3.72 4.02 -2.73
N ILE A 145 4.67 4.95 -2.78
CA ILE A 145 4.98 5.65 -4.04
C ILE A 145 5.48 4.70 -5.13
N ARG A 146 6.26 3.70 -4.75
CA ARG A 146 6.85 2.74 -5.69
C ARG A 146 5.88 1.64 -6.12
N GLU A 147 4.72 1.53 -5.49
CA GLU A 147 3.73 0.52 -5.89
C GLU A 147 3.04 0.88 -7.20
N ASP A 148 3.00 2.16 -7.57
CA ASP A 148 2.51 2.63 -8.88
C ASP A 148 3.63 2.76 -9.94
N ASP A 149 4.81 2.16 -9.69
CA ASP A 149 5.86 2.15 -10.71
C ASP A 149 5.36 1.51 -12.01
N LEU A 150 5.73 2.15 -13.12
CA LEU A 150 5.47 1.71 -14.48
C LEU A 150 6.75 1.13 -15.09
N ASP A 151 6.63 0.46 -16.23
CA ASP A 151 7.81 0.17 -17.05
C ASP A 151 8.57 1.47 -17.38
N SER A 152 9.91 1.42 -17.33
CA SER A 152 10.73 2.63 -17.51
C SER A 152 10.49 3.32 -18.86
N GLY A 153 10.12 2.57 -19.90
CA GLY A 153 9.77 3.10 -21.22
C GLY A 153 8.45 3.88 -21.27
N GLU A 154 7.61 3.76 -20.24
CA GLU A 154 6.31 4.46 -20.14
C GLU A 154 6.44 5.86 -19.53
N TYR A 155 7.57 6.14 -18.87
CA TYR A 155 7.91 7.49 -18.43
C TYR A 155 8.52 8.31 -19.56
N ILE A 156 8.02 9.52 -19.74
CA ILE A 156 8.40 10.40 -20.86
C ILE A 156 9.36 11.54 -20.48
N SER A 157 9.62 11.74 -19.19
CA SER A 157 10.60 12.71 -18.70
C SER A 157 11.02 12.43 -17.26
N ALA A 158 12.19 12.94 -16.88
CA ALA A 158 12.73 12.85 -15.52
C ALA A 158 12.06 13.83 -14.54
N PRO A 159 12.10 13.57 -13.21
CA PRO A 159 12.64 12.37 -12.58
C PRO A 159 11.78 11.13 -12.88
N ILE A 160 12.41 9.97 -13.02
CA ILE A 160 11.75 8.66 -13.17
C ILE A 160 12.24 7.73 -12.04
N PRO A 161 11.49 6.68 -11.68
CA PRO A 161 11.99 5.64 -10.78
C PRO A 161 13.25 4.97 -11.34
N ASP A 162 14.10 4.46 -10.45
CA ASP A 162 15.20 3.59 -10.87
C ASP A 162 14.66 2.22 -11.32
N PRO A 163 15.26 1.59 -12.36
CA PRO A 163 14.79 0.32 -12.91
C PRO A 163 14.72 -0.79 -11.86
N ASP A 164 13.83 -1.76 -12.07
CA ASP A 164 13.76 -2.97 -11.26
C ASP A 164 14.93 -3.92 -11.61
N PRO A 165 15.75 -4.36 -10.64
CA PRO A 165 16.95 -5.15 -10.88
C PRO A 165 16.64 -6.56 -11.44
N TYR A 166 15.38 -6.98 -11.45
CA TYR A 166 14.94 -8.26 -11.98
C TYR A 166 14.00 -8.12 -13.19
N GLY A 167 13.85 -6.91 -13.72
CA GLY A 167 13.00 -6.61 -14.86
C GLY A 167 11.88 -5.64 -14.49
N ASP A 168 11.81 -4.56 -15.28
CA ASP A 168 10.77 -3.54 -15.17
C ASP A 168 9.39 -4.16 -15.38
N LYS A 169 8.41 -3.58 -14.70
CA LYS A 169 7.04 -4.07 -14.64
C LYS A 169 6.08 -2.91 -14.39
N THR A 170 4.88 -3.06 -14.94
CA THR A 170 3.80 -2.09 -14.76
C THR A 170 2.89 -2.58 -13.64
N ARG A 171 3.18 -2.10 -12.42
CA ARG A 171 2.66 -2.67 -11.17
C ARG A 171 1.15 -2.46 -11.00
N VAL A 172 0.62 -1.36 -11.53
CA VAL A 172 -0.79 -0.97 -11.47
C VAL A 172 -1.77 -2.04 -11.96
N PHE A 173 -1.32 -2.97 -12.81
CA PHE A 173 -2.14 -4.11 -13.23
C PHE A 173 -2.53 -5.04 -12.07
N GLY A 174 -1.71 -5.09 -11.01
CA GLY A 174 -1.98 -5.85 -9.80
C GLY A 174 -2.92 -5.16 -8.80
N HIS A 175 -3.47 -3.96 -9.09
CA HIS A 175 -4.16 -3.15 -8.08
C HIS A 175 -5.68 -3.42 -8.00
N PHE A 176 -6.19 -4.23 -8.92
CA PHE A 176 -7.62 -4.49 -9.04
C PHE A 176 -8.07 -5.77 -8.30
N TYR A 177 -9.20 -5.66 -7.60
CA TYR A 177 -9.86 -6.81 -7.01
C TYR A 177 -11.37 -6.63 -6.94
N ASP A 178 -12.10 -7.56 -7.55
CA ASP A 178 -13.54 -7.73 -7.41
C ASP A 178 -13.82 -8.73 -6.27
N PRO A 179 -14.26 -8.26 -5.09
CA PRO A 179 -14.54 -9.12 -3.95
C PRO A 179 -15.83 -9.92 -4.12
N ILE A 180 -16.72 -9.57 -5.04
CA ILE A 180 -17.95 -10.33 -5.28
C ILE A 180 -17.59 -11.64 -5.98
N ASN A 181 -16.83 -11.54 -7.06
CA ASN A 181 -16.49 -12.68 -7.91
C ASN A 181 -15.10 -13.28 -7.61
N ASN A 182 -14.33 -12.68 -6.69
CA ASN A 182 -12.96 -13.06 -6.35
C ASN A 182 -12.03 -13.06 -7.56
N ASP A 183 -11.82 -11.90 -8.17
CA ASP A 183 -11.08 -11.79 -9.43
C ASP A 183 -10.28 -10.49 -9.53
N GLY A 184 -9.21 -10.49 -10.34
CA GLY A 184 -8.52 -9.29 -10.81
C GLY A 184 -8.96 -8.90 -12.22
N ILE A 185 -8.18 -8.07 -12.91
CA ILE A 185 -8.42 -7.73 -14.33
C ILE A 185 -8.41 -8.97 -15.25
N PRO A 186 -8.97 -8.88 -16.47
CA PRO A 186 -8.92 -9.98 -17.43
C PRO A 186 -7.50 -10.33 -17.90
N ASP A 187 -7.25 -11.61 -18.11
CA ASP A 187 -5.99 -12.18 -18.63
C ASP A 187 -5.91 -12.10 -20.16
N PHE A 188 -6.05 -10.90 -20.74
CA PHE A 188 -5.99 -10.71 -22.20
C PHE A 188 -4.56 -10.55 -22.74
N LEU A 189 -3.58 -10.40 -21.85
CA LEU A 189 -2.16 -10.29 -22.20
C LEU A 189 -1.41 -11.42 -21.51
N PRO A 190 -1.33 -12.61 -22.12
CA PRO A 190 -0.66 -13.75 -21.50
C PRO A 190 0.85 -13.53 -21.29
N PHE A 191 1.40 -12.39 -21.69
CA PHE A 191 2.80 -12.03 -21.52
C PHE A 191 3.04 -10.99 -20.40
N ILE A 192 1.98 -10.47 -19.77
CA ILE A 192 2.08 -9.57 -18.61
C ILE A 192 1.67 -10.35 -17.37
N ASN A 193 2.64 -10.78 -16.58
CA ASN A 193 2.41 -11.65 -15.42
C ASN A 193 1.61 -10.95 -14.33
N GLU A 194 1.77 -9.63 -14.18
CA GLU A 194 1.13 -8.78 -13.18
C GLU A 194 -0.40 -8.76 -13.35
N ALA A 195 -0.86 -8.66 -14.60
CA ALA A 195 -2.29 -8.59 -14.95
C ALA A 195 -3.09 -9.85 -14.59
N ARG A 196 -2.41 -10.97 -14.32
CA ARG A 196 -3.03 -12.24 -13.95
C ARG A 196 -3.32 -12.34 -12.45
N VAL A 197 -2.77 -11.44 -11.64
CA VAL A 197 -2.80 -11.55 -10.18
C VAL A 197 -3.84 -10.61 -9.58
N LYS A 198 -4.71 -11.15 -8.73
CA LYS A 198 -5.70 -10.38 -7.97
C LYS A 198 -4.98 -9.52 -6.93
N ALA A 199 -5.45 -8.30 -6.66
CA ALA A 199 -4.76 -7.38 -5.76
C ALA A 199 -4.42 -7.95 -4.37
N ILE A 200 -5.30 -8.75 -3.80
CA ILE A 200 -5.04 -9.42 -2.52
C ILE A 200 -3.87 -10.42 -2.58
N ASN A 201 -3.69 -11.13 -3.70
CA ASN A 201 -2.58 -12.07 -3.88
C ASN A 201 -1.29 -11.30 -4.19
N TRP A 202 -1.39 -10.24 -5.00
CA TRP A 202 -0.30 -9.33 -5.33
C TRP A 202 0.28 -8.70 -4.07
N ALA A 203 -0.56 -8.11 -3.22
CA ALA A 203 -0.14 -7.51 -1.96
C ALA A 203 0.38 -8.53 -0.95
N THR A 204 -0.18 -9.75 -0.90
CA THR A 204 0.22 -10.73 0.13
C THR A 204 1.39 -11.63 -0.28
N GLY A 205 1.66 -11.78 -1.58
CA GLY A 205 2.69 -12.68 -2.11
C GLY A 205 2.31 -14.16 -2.01
N LEU A 206 1.01 -14.45 -1.99
CA LEU A 206 0.45 -15.79 -1.81
C LEU A 206 -0.18 -16.30 -3.11
N THR A 207 -0.15 -17.60 -3.33
CA THR A 207 -0.82 -18.25 -4.48
C THR A 207 -2.34 -18.03 -4.45
N ASP A 208 -2.94 -18.18 -3.27
CA ASP A 208 -4.33 -17.83 -3.00
C ASP A 208 -4.43 -17.32 -1.56
N ALA A 209 -4.62 -16.00 -1.42
CA ALA A 209 -4.74 -15.36 -0.13
C ALA A 209 -5.98 -15.83 0.66
N LEU A 210 -7.04 -16.31 -0.02
CA LEU A 210 -8.25 -16.78 0.66
C LEU A 210 -8.17 -18.23 1.13
N SER A 211 -7.17 -18.99 0.67
CA SER A 211 -6.94 -20.38 1.06
C SER A 211 -6.84 -20.54 2.58
N PRO A 212 -7.40 -21.61 3.18
CA PRO A 212 -7.20 -21.92 4.60
C PRO A 212 -5.74 -22.24 4.93
N THR A 213 -4.97 -22.70 3.94
CA THR A 213 -3.54 -23.00 4.04
C THR A 213 -2.82 -22.25 2.92
N PRO A 214 -2.67 -20.92 3.03
CA PRO A 214 -2.05 -20.12 1.98
C PRO A 214 -0.55 -20.44 1.89
N ALA A 215 -0.05 -20.57 0.66
CA ALA A 215 1.36 -20.77 0.40
C ALA A 215 1.96 -19.56 -0.31
N PRO A 216 3.21 -19.16 -0.01
CA PRO A 216 3.92 -18.15 -0.78
C PRO A 216 4.06 -18.56 -2.25
N LEU A 217 3.78 -17.62 -3.17
CA LEU A 217 4.07 -17.79 -4.59
C LEU A 217 5.54 -17.44 -4.84
N LEU A 218 6.38 -18.44 -5.13
CA LEU A 218 7.83 -18.24 -5.27
C LEU A 218 8.28 -17.79 -6.66
N SER A 219 7.38 -17.85 -7.65
CA SER A 219 7.62 -17.44 -9.03
C SER A 219 7.01 -16.06 -9.34
N ARG A 220 6.67 -15.27 -8.32
CA ARG A 220 6.06 -13.95 -8.49
C ARG A 220 7.12 -12.91 -8.86
N ASP A 221 6.71 -11.93 -9.66
CA ASP A 221 7.57 -10.80 -10.03
C ASP A 221 7.48 -9.64 -9.03
N ASN A 222 6.43 -9.57 -8.21
CA ASN A 222 6.34 -8.59 -7.12
C ASN A 222 7.21 -9.04 -5.94
N HIS A 223 8.23 -8.27 -5.56
CA HIS A 223 9.18 -8.57 -4.47
C HIS A 223 8.93 -7.82 -3.15
N PHE A 224 7.82 -7.08 -3.04
CA PHE A 224 7.50 -6.26 -1.87
C PHE A 224 6.10 -6.56 -1.37
N THR A 225 5.90 -7.82 -0.99
CA THR A 225 4.62 -8.34 -0.52
C THR A 225 4.59 -8.42 1.01
N TRP A 226 3.43 -8.77 1.58
CA TRP A 226 3.31 -9.07 3.01
C TRP A 226 4.27 -10.18 3.47
N VAL A 227 4.46 -11.21 2.65
CA VAL A 227 5.43 -12.28 2.92
C VAL A 227 6.86 -11.74 2.90
N ASP A 228 7.21 -10.84 1.96
CA ASP A 228 8.54 -10.22 1.90
C ASP A 228 8.79 -9.29 3.08
N ALA A 229 7.81 -8.46 3.46
CA ALA A 229 7.89 -7.63 4.64
C ALA A 229 8.18 -8.46 5.89
N ARG A 230 7.47 -9.57 6.06
CA ARG A 230 7.69 -10.52 7.16
C ARG A 230 9.07 -11.16 7.10
N ARG A 231 9.48 -11.66 5.92
CA ARG A 231 10.79 -12.27 5.75
C ARG A 231 11.92 -11.29 6.03
N ALA A 232 11.84 -10.07 5.48
CA ALA A 232 12.78 -9.00 5.76
C ALA A 232 12.80 -8.66 7.25
N TYR A 233 11.65 -8.63 7.93
CA TYR A 233 11.59 -8.34 9.37
C TYR A 233 12.27 -9.45 10.18
N PHE A 234 12.04 -10.70 9.82
CA PHE A 234 12.74 -11.83 10.42
C PHE A 234 14.27 -11.72 10.21
N LYS A 235 14.72 -11.39 9.00
CA LYS A 235 16.15 -11.19 8.70
C LYS A 235 16.73 -9.95 9.39
N ALA A 236 15.97 -8.89 9.59
CA ALA A 236 16.38 -7.73 10.39
C ALA A 236 16.72 -8.13 11.83
N LEU A 237 16.06 -9.17 12.36
CA LEU A 237 16.30 -9.67 13.72
C LEU A 237 17.36 -10.78 13.78
N THR A 238 17.60 -11.50 12.68
CA THR A 238 18.33 -12.78 12.71
C THR A 238 19.48 -12.91 11.72
N TYR A 239 19.64 -11.95 10.79
CA TYR A 239 20.66 -12.07 9.75
C TYR A 239 22.05 -12.18 10.35
N GLN A 240 22.75 -13.22 9.89
CA GLN A 240 24.13 -13.56 10.20
C GLN A 240 24.75 -14.16 8.93
N THR A 241 26.04 -13.99 8.76
CA THR A 241 26.79 -14.62 7.67
C THR A 241 27.06 -16.10 7.97
N ALA A 242 27.29 -16.92 6.94
CA ALA A 242 27.60 -18.35 7.13
C ALA A 242 28.87 -18.59 7.96
N ASN A 243 29.81 -17.65 7.91
CA ASN A 243 30.98 -17.56 8.77
C ASN A 243 30.82 -16.37 9.70
N ALA A 244 29.87 -16.45 10.64
CA ALA A 244 29.76 -15.52 11.77
C ALA A 244 31.09 -15.56 12.56
N THR A 245 32.09 -14.89 12.01
CA THR A 245 33.44 -14.82 12.50
C THR A 245 33.38 -13.86 13.67
N GLN A 246 33.98 -14.25 14.80
CA GLN A 246 34.02 -13.47 16.04
C GLN A 246 34.91 -12.22 15.90
N SER A 247 34.72 -11.45 14.84
CA SER A 247 35.45 -10.22 14.55
C SER A 247 34.47 -9.05 14.57
N SER A 248 34.91 -7.94 15.16
CA SER A 248 34.14 -6.70 15.22
C SER A 248 33.74 -6.18 13.82
N ALA A 249 34.55 -6.45 12.79
CA ALA A 249 34.24 -6.09 11.41
C ALA A 249 33.06 -6.87 10.85
N ALA A 250 32.98 -8.18 11.12
CA ALA A 250 31.85 -9.01 10.71
C ALA A 250 30.57 -8.63 11.48
N ASP A 251 30.68 -8.40 12.79
CA ASP A 251 29.55 -7.94 13.61
C ASP A 251 28.99 -6.61 13.12
N GLY A 252 29.87 -5.68 12.76
CA GLY A 252 29.51 -4.39 12.17
C GLY A 252 28.78 -4.56 10.83
N PHE A 253 29.33 -5.36 9.92
CA PHE A 253 28.72 -5.67 8.63
C PHE A 253 27.31 -6.27 8.81
N GLU A 254 27.16 -7.28 9.65
CA GLU A 254 25.87 -7.93 9.88
C GLU A 254 24.86 -6.98 10.52
N SER A 255 25.31 -6.09 11.42
CA SER A 255 24.47 -5.05 12.00
C SER A 255 23.93 -4.08 10.94
N GLU A 256 24.76 -3.67 9.99
CA GLU A 256 24.31 -2.84 8.87
C GLU A 256 23.33 -3.60 7.97
N VAL A 257 23.62 -4.86 7.63
CA VAL A 257 22.70 -5.67 6.82
C VAL A 257 21.34 -5.83 7.51
N ARG A 258 21.32 -6.07 8.83
CA ARG A 258 20.09 -6.10 9.63
C ARG A 258 19.32 -4.77 9.60
N LEU A 259 20.01 -3.63 9.64
CA LEU A 259 19.41 -2.30 9.49
C LEU A 259 18.72 -2.15 8.13
N PHE A 260 19.36 -2.60 7.04
CA PHE A 260 18.79 -2.53 5.70
C PHE A 260 17.64 -3.51 5.47
N PHE A 261 17.66 -4.68 6.13
CA PHE A 261 16.48 -5.54 6.21
C PHE A 261 15.30 -4.87 6.92
N LEU A 262 15.58 -4.09 7.97
CA LEU A 262 14.54 -3.34 8.67
C LEU A 262 13.96 -2.21 7.79
N ALA A 263 14.81 -1.51 7.04
CA ALA A 263 14.36 -0.56 6.02
C ALA A 263 13.48 -1.24 4.95
N THR A 264 13.90 -2.43 4.50
CA THR A 264 13.15 -3.28 3.56
C THR A 264 11.79 -3.67 4.10
N THR A 265 11.68 -4.02 5.40
CA THR A 265 10.40 -4.29 6.05
C THR A 265 9.45 -3.10 5.94
N ILE A 266 9.89 -1.90 6.34
CA ILE A 266 9.02 -0.71 6.34
C ILE A 266 8.60 -0.36 4.91
N LYS A 267 9.53 -0.44 3.96
CA LYS A 267 9.24 -0.18 2.55
C LYS A 267 8.24 -1.18 1.96
N ALA A 268 8.41 -2.48 2.24
CA ALA A 268 7.50 -3.52 1.78
C ALA A 268 6.10 -3.36 2.40
N ILE A 269 5.99 -2.99 3.68
CA ILE A 269 4.69 -2.66 4.30
C ILE A 269 4.02 -1.48 3.56
N GLY A 270 4.79 -0.48 3.14
CA GLY A 270 4.28 0.62 2.32
C GLY A 270 3.64 0.12 1.03
N GLN A 271 4.29 -0.75 0.26
CA GLN A 271 3.71 -1.33 -0.96
C GLN A 271 2.41 -2.12 -0.68
N VAL A 272 2.34 -2.87 0.42
CA VAL A 272 1.08 -3.54 0.83
C VAL A 272 -0.02 -2.53 1.20
N VAL A 273 0.36 -1.46 1.90
CA VAL A 273 -0.56 -0.38 2.30
C VAL A 273 -1.13 0.35 1.09
N HIS A 274 -0.35 0.53 0.04
CA HIS A 274 -0.82 1.12 -1.22
C HIS A 274 -1.99 0.35 -1.81
N ILE A 275 -1.82 -0.96 -2.00
CA ILE A 275 -2.89 -1.82 -2.54
C ILE A 275 -4.15 -1.79 -1.67
N LEU A 276 -3.99 -1.63 -0.36
CA LEU A 276 -5.14 -1.46 0.55
C LEU A 276 -5.84 -0.12 0.31
N GLN A 277 -5.08 0.95 0.07
CA GLN A 277 -5.61 2.28 -0.24
C GLN A 277 -6.32 2.31 -1.60
N ASP A 278 -5.74 1.69 -2.63
CA ASP A 278 -6.41 1.48 -3.93
C ASP A 278 -7.70 0.68 -3.76
N GLY A 279 -7.67 -0.31 -2.88
CA GLY A 279 -8.84 -1.06 -2.47
C GLY A 279 -10.00 -0.21 -1.94
N SER A 280 -9.75 1.03 -1.49
CA SER A 280 -10.80 1.98 -1.12
C SER A 280 -11.44 2.69 -2.32
N GLN A 281 -10.78 2.72 -3.47
CA GLN A 281 -11.30 3.35 -4.68
C GLN A 281 -12.28 2.40 -5.40
N PRO A 282 -13.52 2.84 -5.70
CA PRO A 282 -14.51 1.99 -6.37
C PRO A 282 -14.05 1.48 -7.74
N GLN A 283 -13.21 2.22 -8.47
CA GLN A 283 -12.70 1.76 -9.76
C GLN A 283 -11.81 0.51 -9.62
N HIS A 284 -10.92 0.47 -8.63
CA HIS A 284 -10.06 -0.70 -8.33
C HIS A 284 -10.86 -1.87 -7.76
N ALA A 285 -11.82 -1.56 -6.89
CA ALA A 285 -12.68 -2.56 -6.24
C ALA A 285 -13.75 -3.17 -7.18
N ARG A 286 -14.05 -2.54 -8.32
CA ARG A 286 -15.09 -2.98 -9.27
C ARG A 286 -14.51 -3.40 -10.63
N ILE A 287 -13.19 -3.38 -10.78
CA ILE A 287 -12.49 -3.65 -12.05
C ILE A 287 -12.99 -2.70 -13.16
N ASP A 288 -13.13 -1.42 -12.80
CA ASP A 288 -13.49 -0.38 -13.76
C ASP A 288 -12.27 -0.02 -14.63
N ARG A 289 -12.50 0.16 -15.92
CA ARG A 289 -11.46 0.51 -16.88
C ARG A 289 -11.04 1.96 -16.66
N HIS A 290 -9.79 2.15 -16.24
CA HIS A 290 -9.11 3.43 -16.21
C HIS A 290 -7.61 3.23 -16.43
N ASN A 291 -6.90 4.22 -16.97
CA ASN A 291 -5.45 4.18 -17.13
C ASN A 291 -4.77 5.47 -16.71
N HIS A 292 -3.45 5.37 -16.64
CA HIS A 292 -2.55 6.50 -16.78
C HIS A 292 -2.31 6.83 -18.27
N SER A 293 -2.27 8.13 -18.59
CA SER A 293 -2.40 8.72 -19.93
C SER A 293 -1.40 8.31 -21.02
N ASN A 294 -0.38 7.51 -20.73
CA ASN A 294 0.73 7.26 -21.65
C ASN A 294 0.94 5.80 -22.05
N VAL A 295 0.07 4.90 -21.60
CA VAL A 295 0.10 3.51 -22.09
C VAL A 295 -0.35 3.49 -23.55
N THR A 296 0.52 3.03 -24.45
CA THR A 296 0.19 2.81 -25.88
C THR A 296 -0.84 1.69 -26.10
N TRP A 297 -1.25 1.01 -25.03
CA TRP A 297 -2.21 -0.08 -25.05
C TRP A 297 -3.63 0.44 -24.80
N ASP A 298 -4.42 0.49 -25.86
CA ASP A 298 -5.77 1.09 -25.92
C ASP A 298 -6.84 0.44 -25.00
N PHE A 299 -6.51 -0.68 -24.35
CA PHE A 299 -7.49 -1.48 -23.60
C PHE A 299 -7.83 -0.94 -22.21
N LEU A 300 -6.89 -0.29 -21.51
CA LEU A 300 -7.17 0.46 -20.29
C LEU A 300 -7.41 1.95 -20.55
N ASN A 301 -7.01 2.47 -21.70
CA ASN A 301 -7.17 3.87 -22.06
C ASN A 301 -8.63 4.30 -21.89
N ALA A 302 -8.88 5.34 -21.11
CA ALA A 302 -10.24 5.73 -20.76
C ALA A 302 -10.38 7.24 -20.90
N ASP A 303 -11.59 7.68 -21.25
CA ASP A 303 -11.91 9.10 -21.23
C ASP A 303 -11.77 9.65 -19.81
N LEU A 304 -11.47 10.94 -19.70
CA LEU A 304 -11.27 11.62 -18.41
C LEU A 304 -12.31 11.23 -17.34
N PRO A 305 -13.63 11.19 -17.61
CA PRO A 305 -14.63 10.80 -16.61
C PRO A 305 -14.36 9.45 -15.90
N ARG A 306 -13.78 8.47 -16.61
CA ARG A 306 -13.47 7.15 -16.05
C ARG A 306 -12.19 7.10 -15.23
N ARG A 307 -11.24 8.00 -15.47
CA ARG A 307 -10.00 8.13 -14.67
C ARG A 307 -10.04 9.26 -13.63
N LEU A 308 -11.12 10.06 -13.63
CA LEU A 308 -11.18 11.34 -12.92
C LEU A 308 -10.97 11.25 -11.41
N MET A 309 -11.32 10.14 -10.75
CA MET A 309 -11.17 10.03 -9.29
C MET A 309 -9.71 10.18 -8.83
N GLU A 310 -8.80 9.40 -9.41
CA GLU A 310 -7.35 9.42 -9.11
C GLU A 310 -6.77 10.82 -9.35
N VAL A 311 -7.15 11.42 -10.49
CA VAL A 311 -6.76 12.78 -10.84
C VAL A 311 -7.26 13.79 -9.82
N TYR A 312 -8.54 13.68 -9.46
CA TYR A 312 -9.23 14.58 -8.58
C TYR A 312 -8.67 14.52 -7.16
N THR A 313 -8.46 13.32 -6.59
CA THR A 313 -7.85 13.16 -5.28
C THR A 313 -6.41 13.66 -5.26
N ASN A 314 -5.63 13.40 -6.31
CA ASN A 314 -4.26 13.92 -6.42
C ASN A 314 -4.24 15.45 -6.42
N ILE A 315 -5.14 16.11 -7.17
CA ILE A 315 -5.25 17.58 -7.17
C ILE A 315 -5.70 18.11 -5.80
N ARG A 316 -6.58 17.41 -5.09
CA ARG A 316 -6.99 17.82 -3.72
C ARG A 316 -5.81 17.87 -2.77
N VAL A 317 -4.91 16.89 -2.86
CA VAL A 317 -3.73 16.76 -2.00
C VAL A 317 -2.61 17.70 -2.41
N THR A 318 -2.28 17.73 -3.71
CA THR A 318 -1.14 18.49 -4.24
C THR A 318 -1.45 19.96 -4.44
N ARG A 319 -2.74 20.30 -4.61
CA ARG A 319 -3.20 21.66 -4.96
C ARG A 319 -2.55 22.16 -6.26
N ASP A 320 -2.17 21.25 -7.16
CA ASP A 320 -1.53 21.59 -8.43
C ASP A 320 -2.10 20.78 -9.61
N ILE A 321 -2.87 21.47 -10.45
CA ILE A 321 -3.44 20.92 -11.69
C ILE A 321 -2.37 20.59 -12.74
N ASN A 322 -1.16 21.16 -12.65
CA ASN A 322 -0.10 20.91 -13.61
C ASN A 322 0.53 19.52 -13.46
N LEU A 323 0.20 18.80 -12.39
CA LEU A 323 0.59 17.39 -12.22
C LEU A 323 -0.31 16.44 -13.02
N SER A 324 -1.39 16.93 -13.63
CA SER A 324 -2.20 16.19 -14.60
C SER A 324 -1.61 16.30 -16.02
N PRO A 325 -1.82 15.32 -16.91
CA PRO A 325 -1.55 15.34 -18.33
C PRO A 325 -2.18 16.54 -19.01
N LEU A 326 -1.50 16.99 -20.06
CA LEU A 326 -1.84 18.22 -20.76
C LEU A 326 -3.26 18.21 -21.29
N GLU A 327 -3.73 17.07 -21.81
CA GLU A 327 -5.06 16.94 -22.38
C GLU A 327 -6.19 17.08 -21.36
N ASP A 328 -5.91 16.81 -20.08
CA ASP A 328 -6.90 16.88 -19.01
C ASP A 328 -6.97 18.25 -18.34
N ARG A 329 -5.90 19.06 -18.45
CA ARG A 329 -5.80 20.34 -17.71
C ARG A 329 -6.94 21.29 -18.01
N GLU A 330 -7.30 21.49 -19.28
CA GLU A 330 -8.39 22.41 -19.65
C GLU A 330 -9.77 21.90 -19.18
N PRO A 331 -10.15 20.63 -19.40
CA PRO A 331 -11.35 20.06 -18.78
C PRO A 331 -11.40 20.21 -17.25
N LEU A 332 -10.28 19.99 -16.56
CA LEU A 332 -10.17 20.13 -15.11
C LEU A 332 -10.29 21.60 -14.67
N ARG A 333 -9.67 22.55 -15.39
CA ARG A 333 -9.87 23.99 -15.13
C ARG A 333 -11.34 24.37 -15.24
N ALA A 334 -12.01 23.93 -16.30
CA ALA A 334 -13.43 24.20 -16.50
C ALA A 334 -14.31 23.58 -15.39
N MET A 335 -13.92 22.41 -14.87
CA MET A 335 -14.59 21.75 -13.74
C MET A 335 -14.46 22.56 -12.44
N PHE A 336 -13.25 23.06 -12.14
CA PHE A 336 -12.95 23.83 -10.92
C PHE A 336 -13.27 25.32 -11.01
N THR A 337 -13.73 25.79 -12.17
CA THR A 337 -14.16 27.18 -12.33
C THR A 337 -15.55 27.35 -11.72
N VAL A 338 -15.65 28.20 -10.70
CA VAL A 338 -16.91 28.54 -10.03
C VAL A 338 -17.72 29.57 -10.82
N GLU A 339 -18.96 29.85 -10.42
CA GLU A 339 -19.86 30.78 -11.14
C GLU A 339 -19.27 32.18 -11.35
N SER A 340 -18.41 32.64 -10.44
CA SER A 340 -17.72 33.94 -10.57
C SER A 340 -16.65 33.97 -11.67
N GLY A 341 -16.37 32.83 -12.32
CA GLY A 341 -15.31 32.69 -13.32
C GLY A 341 -13.92 32.44 -12.72
N ASN A 342 -13.80 32.40 -11.39
CA ASN A 342 -12.54 32.08 -10.72
C ASN A 342 -12.31 30.57 -10.66
N MET A 343 -11.07 30.13 -10.81
CA MET A 343 -10.70 28.74 -10.60
C MET A 343 -10.45 28.49 -9.10
N GLU A 344 -11.21 27.58 -8.49
CA GLU A 344 -11.06 27.17 -7.10
C GLU A 344 -10.72 25.69 -7.02
N LEU A 345 -9.47 25.39 -6.67
CA LEU A 345 -9.04 24.00 -6.49
C LEU A 345 -9.80 23.36 -5.31
N PRO A 346 -10.11 22.06 -5.39
CA PRO A 346 -10.89 21.37 -4.36
C PRO A 346 -10.09 21.25 -3.05
N ALA A 347 -10.77 21.45 -1.91
CA ALA A 347 -10.15 21.43 -0.58
C ALA A 347 -9.50 20.07 -0.26
N LEU A 348 -8.55 20.05 0.67
CA LEU A 348 -7.90 18.82 1.13
C LEU A 348 -8.94 17.77 1.59
N PRO A 349 -8.66 16.47 1.40
CA PRO A 349 -9.50 15.42 1.96
C PRO A 349 -9.56 15.48 3.48
N PRO A 350 -10.70 15.15 4.11
CA PRO A 350 -10.75 15.00 5.55
C PRO A 350 -9.88 13.80 5.97
N VAL A 351 -9.07 13.97 7.01
CA VAL A 351 -8.37 12.86 7.67
C VAL A 351 -9.39 11.95 8.39
N GLY A 352 -10.43 12.58 8.95
CA GLY A 352 -11.52 11.93 9.68
C GLY A 352 -11.07 11.23 10.97
N ALA A 353 -12.04 10.61 11.65
CA ALA A 353 -11.83 9.89 12.90
C ALA A 353 -12.38 8.45 12.84
N TYR A 354 -12.50 7.90 11.63
CA TYR A 354 -13.03 6.55 11.41
C TYR A 354 -12.28 5.53 12.27
N PRO A 355 -12.94 4.65 13.04
CA PRO A 355 -12.28 3.76 13.99
C PRO A 355 -11.28 2.82 13.28
N ILE A 356 -10.14 2.56 13.92
CA ILE A 356 -9.13 1.64 13.39
C ILE A 356 -9.64 0.21 13.53
N PRO A 357 -9.96 -0.51 12.43
CA PRO A 357 -10.47 -1.87 12.51
C PRO A 357 -9.39 -2.83 13.00
N GLN A 358 -9.82 -3.93 13.60
CA GLN A 358 -8.96 -5.02 14.05
C GLN A 358 -9.45 -6.33 13.45
N PHE A 359 -8.53 -7.09 12.87
CA PHE A 359 -8.81 -8.41 12.29
C PHE A 359 -7.79 -9.44 12.76
N SER A 360 -8.19 -10.71 12.71
CA SER A 360 -7.31 -11.84 13.05
C SER A 360 -6.29 -12.18 11.97
N LEU A 361 -6.54 -11.78 10.72
CA LEU A 361 -5.70 -12.05 9.54
C LEU A 361 -5.44 -10.77 8.76
N ALA A 362 -4.21 -10.60 8.24
CA ALA A 362 -3.84 -9.44 7.42
C ALA A 362 -4.74 -9.28 6.18
N ARG A 363 -5.09 -10.39 5.52
CA ARG A 363 -6.00 -10.37 4.35
C ARG A 363 -7.37 -9.76 4.64
N ARG A 364 -7.83 -9.81 5.89
CA ARG A 364 -9.16 -9.34 6.30
C ARG A 364 -9.30 -7.82 6.33
N PHE A 365 -8.18 -7.08 6.31
CA PHE A 365 -8.20 -5.64 6.07
C PHE A 365 -8.65 -5.33 4.63
N PHE A 366 -8.28 -6.16 3.65
CA PHE A 366 -8.69 -6.02 2.26
C PHE A 366 -10.11 -6.53 2.03
N THR A 367 -10.35 -7.80 2.38
CA THR A 367 -11.65 -8.46 2.21
C THR A 367 -11.90 -9.49 3.30
N THR A 368 -13.12 -9.58 3.81
CA THR A 368 -13.54 -10.71 4.66
C THR A 368 -14.31 -11.78 3.89
N ARG A 369 -14.22 -11.78 2.56
CA ARG A 369 -14.75 -12.85 1.73
C ARG A 369 -14.15 -14.20 2.13
N GLU A 370 -15.00 -15.21 2.23
CA GLU A 370 -14.56 -16.60 2.40
C GLU A 370 -14.15 -17.22 1.06
N GLN A 371 -13.23 -18.21 1.05
CA GLN A 371 -12.67 -18.76 -0.20
C GLN A 371 -13.75 -19.30 -1.15
N ALA A 372 -14.69 -20.07 -0.60
CA ALA A 372 -15.80 -20.65 -1.34
C ALA A 372 -16.79 -19.60 -1.89
N GLY A 373 -16.77 -18.36 -1.37
CA GLY A 373 -17.78 -17.36 -1.62
C GLY A 373 -19.11 -17.71 -0.95
N GLY A 374 -20.21 -17.15 -1.46
CA GLY A 374 -21.57 -17.38 -0.95
C GLY A 374 -21.91 -16.64 0.35
N ASP A 375 -20.91 -16.07 1.01
CA ASP A 375 -21.10 -15.15 2.12
C ASP A 375 -21.73 -13.83 1.64
N ASP A 376 -22.66 -13.30 2.44
CA ASP A 376 -23.38 -12.05 2.14
C ASP A 376 -22.39 -10.90 2.02
N TYR A 377 -22.26 -10.36 0.80
CA TYR A 377 -21.34 -9.27 0.52
C TYR A 377 -21.66 -7.99 1.31
N ASN A 378 -22.91 -7.81 1.78
CA ASN A 378 -23.27 -6.69 2.64
C ASN A 378 -22.78 -6.85 4.09
N GLN A 379 -22.48 -8.09 4.51
CA GLN A 379 -21.94 -8.38 5.86
C GLN A 379 -20.41 -8.32 5.91
N ARG A 380 -19.74 -8.25 4.75
CA ARG A 380 -18.29 -8.24 4.67
C ARG A 380 -17.68 -6.93 5.19
N LYS A 381 -16.51 -7.05 5.82
CA LYS A 381 -15.88 -5.99 6.62
C LYS A 381 -14.56 -5.48 6.05
N GLY A 382 -14.08 -6.01 4.92
CA GLY A 382 -12.85 -5.49 4.32
C GLY A 382 -13.08 -4.16 3.62
N LEU A 383 -12.02 -3.38 3.46
CA LEU A 383 -12.08 -2.08 2.81
C LEU A 383 -12.54 -2.18 1.35
N ILE A 384 -12.06 -3.20 0.62
CA ILE A 384 -12.47 -3.47 -0.76
C ILE A 384 -13.94 -3.87 -0.82
N ASP A 385 -14.40 -4.66 0.16
CA ASP A 385 -15.81 -5.03 0.23
C ASP A 385 -16.70 -3.79 0.40
N TYR A 386 -16.26 -2.81 1.21
CA TYR A 386 -17.01 -1.57 1.46
C TYR A 386 -17.04 -0.67 0.23
N ALA A 387 -15.88 -0.43 -0.40
CA ALA A 387 -15.78 0.36 -1.61
C ALA A 387 -16.60 -0.23 -2.76
N ASN A 388 -16.53 -1.55 -2.97
CA ASN A 388 -17.26 -2.24 -4.04
C ASN A 388 -18.79 -2.09 -3.90
N ARG A 389 -19.34 -2.31 -2.69
CA ARG A 389 -20.79 -2.29 -2.44
C ARG A 389 -21.36 -0.89 -2.19
N GLY A 390 -20.53 0.05 -1.74
CA GLY A 390 -20.98 1.36 -1.28
C GLY A 390 -21.15 2.38 -2.40
N PHE A 391 -20.50 2.18 -3.54
CA PHE A 391 -20.26 3.24 -4.51
C PHE A 391 -20.37 2.74 -5.95
N PHE A 392 -20.76 3.64 -6.85
CA PHE A 392 -20.52 3.48 -8.26
C PHE A 392 -19.18 4.12 -8.65
N SER A 393 -18.53 3.56 -9.67
CA SER A 393 -17.56 4.28 -10.49
C SER A 393 -18.18 4.60 -11.86
N GLU A 394 -17.63 5.56 -12.60
CA GLU A 394 -18.22 6.02 -13.87
C GLU A 394 -18.44 4.88 -14.89
N GLY A 395 -17.49 3.96 -15.05
CA GLY A 395 -17.62 2.87 -16.00
C GLY A 395 -18.46 1.69 -15.52
N THR A 396 -18.81 1.64 -14.22
CA THR A 396 -19.64 0.56 -13.64
C THR A 396 -20.95 1.07 -13.01
N ALA A 397 -21.30 2.32 -13.27
CA ALA A 397 -22.51 2.96 -12.76
C ALA A 397 -23.77 2.32 -13.36
N ASN A 398 -24.75 2.05 -12.50
CA ASN A 398 -26.12 1.67 -12.87
C ASN A 398 -26.25 0.59 -13.95
N GLY A 399 -25.67 -0.59 -13.72
CA GLY A 399 -25.80 -1.73 -14.61
C GLY A 399 -24.82 -1.79 -15.78
N ARG A 400 -23.92 -0.80 -15.91
CA ARG A 400 -22.78 -0.89 -16.84
C ARG A 400 -21.84 -2.01 -16.40
N PRO A 401 -21.43 -2.92 -17.30
CA PRO A 401 -20.55 -4.02 -16.95
C PRO A 401 -19.10 -3.53 -16.77
N ASN A 402 -18.35 -4.21 -15.91
CA ASN A 402 -16.92 -3.98 -15.72
C ASN A 402 -16.05 -4.55 -16.85
N LEU A 403 -14.72 -4.49 -16.72
CA LEU A 403 -13.78 -5.05 -17.72
C LEU A 403 -13.96 -6.55 -17.99
N LYS A 404 -14.54 -7.31 -17.06
CA LYS A 404 -14.88 -8.74 -17.20
C LYS A 404 -16.30 -8.97 -17.71
N LEU A 405 -16.96 -7.94 -18.24
CA LEU A 405 -18.34 -7.97 -18.74
C LEU A 405 -19.38 -8.35 -17.66
N ARG A 406 -19.07 -8.11 -16.38
CA ARG A 406 -19.96 -8.42 -15.26
C ARG A 406 -20.59 -7.17 -14.67
N VAL A 407 -21.87 -7.28 -14.34
CA VAL A 407 -22.61 -6.24 -13.63
C VAL A 407 -22.48 -6.46 -12.13
N MET A 408 -22.03 -5.42 -11.41
CA MET A 408 -21.92 -5.46 -9.96
C MET A 408 -23.32 -5.42 -9.31
N PRO A 409 -23.60 -6.29 -8.33
CA PRO A 409 -24.93 -6.37 -7.72
C PRO A 409 -25.24 -5.20 -6.78
N SER A 410 -24.20 -4.51 -6.27
CA SER A 410 -24.33 -3.42 -5.30
C SER A 410 -23.40 -2.25 -5.64
N PRO A 411 -23.82 -0.97 -5.50
CA PRO A 411 -25.18 -0.55 -5.16
C PRO A 411 -26.23 -1.09 -6.16
N PRO A 412 -27.50 -1.28 -5.75
CA PRO A 412 -28.48 -1.99 -6.56
C PRO A 412 -28.67 -1.36 -7.94
N VAL A 413 -28.60 -2.18 -9.00
CA VAL A 413 -28.77 -1.72 -10.40
C VAL A 413 -30.13 -1.09 -10.66
N GLY A 414 -31.17 -1.56 -9.96
CA GLY A 414 -32.52 -0.97 -10.03
C GLY A 414 -32.70 0.26 -9.15
N LEU A 415 -31.63 0.74 -8.48
CA LEU A 415 -31.65 1.86 -7.53
C LEU A 415 -32.63 1.68 -6.35
N ALA A 416 -33.06 0.44 -6.09
CA ALA A 416 -33.89 0.10 -4.95
C ALA A 416 -33.21 0.49 -3.63
N GLY A 417 -33.94 1.16 -2.74
CA GLY A 417 -33.40 1.63 -1.45
C GLY A 417 -32.52 2.89 -1.54
N THR A 418 -32.41 3.51 -2.72
CA THR A 418 -31.81 4.84 -2.86
C THR A 418 -32.84 5.95 -2.62
N GLN A 419 -32.36 7.15 -2.36
CA GLN A 419 -33.16 8.35 -2.17
C GLN A 419 -32.80 9.38 -3.24
N GLU A 420 -33.81 9.97 -3.88
CA GLU A 420 -33.61 11.12 -4.75
C GLU A 420 -33.33 12.38 -3.91
N VAL A 421 -32.30 13.12 -4.32
CA VAL A 421 -31.84 14.34 -3.65
C VAL A 421 -31.80 15.47 -4.69
N PRO A 422 -32.72 16.45 -4.59
CA PRO A 422 -32.65 17.65 -5.41
C PRO A 422 -31.39 18.43 -5.07
N VAL A 423 -30.60 18.75 -6.08
CA VAL A 423 -29.38 19.55 -5.93
C VAL A 423 -29.39 20.70 -6.93
N THR A 424 -28.76 21.81 -6.55
CA THR A 424 -28.51 22.92 -7.47
C THR A 424 -27.02 22.98 -7.76
N ASP A 425 -26.67 22.97 -9.04
CA ASP A 425 -25.29 23.07 -9.51
C ASP A 425 -25.23 24.11 -10.63
N ARG A 426 -24.41 25.15 -10.43
CA ARG A 426 -24.28 26.31 -11.34
C ARG A 426 -25.63 26.95 -11.72
N GLY A 427 -26.48 27.22 -10.72
CA GLY A 427 -27.83 27.79 -10.90
C GLY A 427 -28.85 26.88 -11.60
N ARG A 428 -28.50 25.61 -11.87
CA ARG A 428 -29.40 24.64 -12.51
C ARG A 428 -29.77 23.52 -11.55
N GLY A 429 -31.05 23.15 -11.55
CA GLY A 429 -31.55 22.02 -10.76
C GLY A 429 -31.23 20.68 -11.39
N PHE A 430 -30.78 19.73 -10.58
CA PHE A 430 -30.54 18.33 -10.93
C PHE A 430 -31.10 17.41 -9.84
N ILE A 431 -31.16 16.12 -10.15
CA ILE A 431 -31.52 15.07 -9.19
C ILE A 431 -30.34 14.13 -9.07
N ASP A 432 -29.83 14.01 -7.85
CA ASP A 432 -28.87 12.98 -7.47
C ASP A 432 -29.59 11.82 -6.79
N ILE A 433 -28.95 10.66 -6.79
CA ILE A 433 -29.37 9.50 -6.01
C ILE A 433 -28.37 9.28 -4.88
N ALA A 434 -28.88 9.10 -3.66
CA ALA A 434 -28.08 8.84 -2.48
C ALA A 434 -28.47 7.51 -1.83
N TRP A 435 -27.51 6.86 -1.17
CA TRP A 435 -27.62 5.49 -0.69
C TRP A 435 -27.00 5.35 0.70
N ASN A 436 -27.57 4.45 1.50
CA ASN A 436 -27.00 4.09 2.79
C ASN A 436 -26.04 2.92 2.63
N ALA A 437 -24.76 3.21 2.43
CA ALA A 437 -23.72 2.19 2.28
C ALA A 437 -23.59 1.34 3.55
N PRO A 438 -23.81 0.00 3.49
CA PRO A 438 -23.69 -0.85 4.65
C PRO A 438 -22.27 -0.79 5.22
N ASP A 439 -22.09 -0.19 6.39
CA ASP A 439 -20.82 -0.15 7.10
C ASP A 439 -20.89 -1.11 8.29
N THR A 440 -20.33 -2.31 8.11
CA THR A 440 -20.37 -3.39 9.11
C THR A 440 -19.28 -3.26 10.18
N VAL A 441 -18.35 -2.33 10.00
CA VAL A 441 -17.28 -2.03 10.96
C VAL A 441 -17.70 -0.90 11.88
N SER A 442 -18.33 0.14 11.34
CA SER A 442 -18.86 1.26 12.13
C SER A 442 -20.19 1.79 11.57
N PRO A 443 -21.33 1.09 11.84
CA PRO A 443 -22.64 1.47 11.28
C PRO A 443 -23.12 2.89 11.64
N GLY A 444 -22.63 3.45 12.74
CA GLY A 444 -23.00 4.78 13.23
C GLY A 444 -21.98 5.88 12.94
N TYR A 445 -20.95 5.59 12.14
CA TYR A 445 -19.95 6.60 11.80
C TYR A 445 -20.57 7.70 10.93
N ALA A 446 -20.43 8.95 11.35
CA ALA A 446 -20.92 10.10 10.60
C ALA A 446 -19.85 10.58 9.61
N ASP A 447 -20.10 10.36 8.33
CA ASP A 447 -19.21 10.79 7.25
C ASP A 447 -19.31 12.31 6.98
N ALA A 448 -18.19 12.91 6.54
CA ALA A 448 -18.09 14.33 6.20
C ALA A 448 -18.68 14.62 4.81
N LEU A 449 -19.99 14.41 4.70
CA LEU A 449 -20.77 14.57 3.48
C LEU A 449 -21.41 15.95 3.38
N ASP A 450 -21.70 16.39 2.16
CA ASP A 450 -22.49 17.60 1.94
C ASP A 450 -23.87 17.46 2.60
N ALA A 451 -24.32 18.52 3.29
CA ALA A 451 -25.54 18.49 4.11
C ALA A 451 -26.79 18.07 3.32
N ALA A 452 -26.83 18.35 2.02
CA ALA A 452 -27.93 17.96 1.11
C ALA A 452 -28.20 16.45 1.13
N TYR A 453 -27.19 15.61 1.38
CA TYR A 453 -27.35 14.15 1.34
C TYR A 453 -27.75 13.55 2.69
N MET A 454 -27.88 14.35 3.75
CA MET A 454 -28.35 13.91 5.08
C MET A 454 -27.63 12.65 5.61
N GLY A 455 -26.31 12.60 5.42
CA GLY A 455 -25.46 11.48 5.85
C GLY A 455 -25.47 10.26 4.93
N LYS A 456 -26.16 10.28 3.79
CA LYS A 456 -26.14 9.21 2.77
C LYS A 456 -25.07 9.47 1.71
N VAL A 457 -24.46 8.40 1.20
CA VAL A 457 -23.45 8.49 0.14
C VAL A 457 -24.14 8.84 -1.18
N PRO A 458 -23.78 9.93 -1.88
CA PRO A 458 -24.32 10.20 -3.20
C PRO A 458 -23.71 9.24 -4.23
N LEU A 459 -24.54 8.51 -4.96
CA LEU A 459 -24.09 7.53 -5.97
C LEU A 459 -23.90 8.15 -7.35
N GLY A 460 -24.61 9.24 -7.67
CA GLY A 460 -24.51 9.90 -8.96
C GLY A 460 -25.75 10.72 -9.31
N GLN A 461 -25.69 11.40 -10.46
CA GLN A 461 -26.79 12.19 -11.00
C GLN A 461 -27.60 11.37 -12.00
N ILE A 462 -28.93 11.38 -11.87
CA ILE A 462 -29.82 10.73 -12.85
C ILE A 462 -30.16 11.68 -14.01
N SER A 463 -30.23 11.13 -15.21
CA SER A 463 -30.68 11.86 -16.40
C SER A 463 -32.18 12.15 -16.32
N LEU A 464 -32.59 13.44 -16.29
CA LEU A 464 -34.01 13.84 -16.32
C LEU A 464 -34.77 13.26 -17.53
N ARG A 465 -34.07 13.05 -18.67
CA ARG A 465 -34.66 12.40 -19.84
C ARG A 465 -35.02 10.93 -19.60
N SER A 466 -34.29 10.25 -18.73
CA SER A 466 -34.61 8.86 -18.34
C SER A 466 -35.80 8.79 -17.39
N ILE A 467 -36.06 9.85 -16.62
CA ILE A 467 -37.24 9.94 -15.75
C ILE A 467 -38.51 10.18 -16.58
N ILE A 468 -38.41 11.01 -17.62
CA ILE A 468 -39.55 11.38 -18.46
C ILE A 468 -39.89 10.28 -19.49
N ASN A 469 -38.94 9.41 -19.83
CA ASN A 469 -39.15 8.31 -20.77
C ASN A 469 -38.85 6.96 -20.12
N GLU A 470 -39.89 6.35 -19.53
CA GLU A 470 -39.84 5.07 -18.82
C GLU A 470 -39.35 3.89 -19.69
N SER A 471 -39.33 4.04 -21.02
CA SER A 471 -38.79 3.01 -21.94
C SER A 471 -37.26 3.00 -22.03
N GLN A 472 -36.57 4.00 -21.46
CA GLN A 472 -35.11 4.11 -21.49
C GLN A 472 -34.51 3.72 -20.13
N PRO A 473 -33.40 2.97 -20.12
CA PRO A 473 -32.71 2.67 -18.86
C PRO A 473 -32.27 3.96 -18.17
N ILE A 474 -32.41 3.98 -16.84
CA ILE A 474 -31.90 5.07 -16.02
C ILE A 474 -30.40 5.20 -16.27
N LYS A 475 -29.94 6.40 -16.59
CA LYS A 475 -28.51 6.68 -16.72
C LYS A 475 -28.05 7.49 -15.52
N VAL A 476 -27.10 6.93 -14.79
CA VAL A 476 -26.39 7.59 -13.70
C VAL A 476 -25.05 8.10 -14.25
N SER A 477 -24.71 9.34 -13.90
CA SER A 477 -23.43 9.98 -14.24
C SER A 477 -22.74 10.50 -12.99
N ILE A 478 -21.43 10.30 -12.89
CA ILE A 478 -20.62 10.81 -11.80
C ILE A 478 -20.20 12.26 -12.11
N ARG A 479 -20.12 13.09 -11.08
CA ARG A 479 -19.86 14.53 -11.13
C ARG A 479 -18.84 14.87 -10.05
N GLU A 480 -18.24 16.05 -10.16
CA GLU A 480 -17.22 16.54 -9.20
C GLU A 480 -17.70 16.47 -7.74
N ARG A 481 -18.93 16.90 -7.45
CA ARG A 481 -19.53 16.75 -6.11
C ARG A 481 -19.64 15.31 -5.62
N HIS A 482 -19.87 14.33 -6.50
CA HIS A 482 -19.92 12.93 -6.10
C HIS A 482 -18.52 12.43 -5.74
N LEU A 483 -17.52 12.73 -6.57
CA LEU A 483 -16.12 12.38 -6.31
C LEU A 483 -15.62 13.00 -5.00
N ARG A 484 -15.98 14.26 -4.72
CA ARG A 484 -15.71 14.93 -3.43
C ARG A 484 -16.24 14.12 -2.26
N ASN A 485 -17.52 13.78 -2.29
CA ASN A 485 -18.18 13.04 -1.23
C ASN A 485 -17.67 11.60 -1.12
N HIS A 486 -17.38 10.92 -2.23
CA HIS A 486 -16.77 9.59 -2.25
C HIS A 486 -15.41 9.61 -1.54
N ALA A 487 -14.54 10.54 -1.92
CA ALA A 487 -13.23 10.72 -1.29
C ALA A 487 -13.36 11.06 0.21
N ASN A 488 -14.34 11.90 0.59
CA ASN A 488 -14.57 12.25 2.00
C ASN A 488 -15.00 11.07 2.88
N VAL A 489 -15.60 10.03 2.28
CA VAL A 489 -16.01 8.79 2.97
C VAL A 489 -14.87 7.77 2.95
N LEU A 490 -14.20 7.61 1.81
CA LEU A 490 -13.24 6.55 1.56
C LEU A 490 -11.85 6.82 2.15
N ILE A 491 -11.35 8.05 2.07
CA ILE A 491 -10.00 8.39 2.55
C ILE A 491 -9.85 8.19 4.07
N PRO A 492 -10.78 8.65 4.94
CA PRO A 492 -10.70 8.35 6.37
C PRO A 492 -10.66 6.85 6.69
N ARG A 493 -11.37 6.04 5.91
CA ARG A 493 -11.35 4.57 6.02
C ARG A 493 -10.02 4.00 5.54
N ALA A 494 -9.50 4.44 4.39
CA ALA A 494 -8.18 4.05 3.90
C ALA A 494 -7.10 4.30 4.97
N ILE A 495 -7.07 5.50 5.56
CA ILE A 495 -6.15 5.85 6.66
C ILE A 495 -6.31 4.89 7.84
N ALA A 496 -7.54 4.65 8.30
CA ALA A 496 -7.82 3.82 9.46
C ALA A 496 -7.48 2.34 9.24
N TYR A 497 -7.84 1.77 8.09
CA TYR A 497 -7.55 0.38 7.73
C TYR A 497 -6.04 0.17 7.52
N SER A 498 -5.34 1.10 6.86
CA SER A 498 -3.89 1.05 6.73
C SER A 498 -3.20 1.14 8.09
N ALA A 499 -3.69 1.99 9.01
CA ALA A 499 -3.14 2.08 10.36
C ALA A 499 -3.37 0.78 11.14
N GLY A 500 -4.56 0.18 10.98
CA GLY A 500 -4.90 -1.12 11.56
C GLY A 500 -4.03 -2.26 11.02
N LEU A 501 -3.72 -2.25 9.72
CA LEU A 501 -2.85 -3.25 9.10
C LEU A 501 -1.41 -3.14 9.60
N ILE A 502 -0.88 -1.92 9.74
CA ILE A 502 0.44 -1.65 10.32
C ILE A 502 0.48 -2.11 11.79
N ASN A 503 -0.52 -1.72 12.58
CA ASN A 503 -0.65 -2.15 13.97
C ASN A 503 -0.71 -3.67 14.07
N TYR A 504 -1.45 -4.33 13.16
CA TYR A 504 -1.51 -5.78 13.06
C TYR A 504 -0.13 -6.37 12.73
N PHE A 505 0.64 -5.81 11.80
CA PHE A 505 1.98 -6.31 11.44
C PHE A 505 2.89 -6.39 12.68
N PHE A 506 2.92 -5.32 13.47
CA PHE A 506 3.78 -5.19 14.64
C PHE A 506 3.13 -5.60 15.98
N ARG A 507 1.98 -6.29 15.93
CA ARG A 507 1.21 -6.64 17.15
C ARG A 507 1.87 -7.68 18.05
N GLY A 508 2.84 -8.44 17.54
CA GLY A 508 3.39 -9.61 18.22
C GLY A 508 3.97 -9.25 19.59
N THR A 509 3.36 -9.74 20.66
CA THR A 509 3.88 -9.64 22.02
C THR A 509 4.01 -11.05 22.58
N LEU A 510 5.22 -11.43 22.99
CA LEU A 510 5.39 -12.57 23.87
C LEU A 510 5.35 -12.04 25.31
N GLU A 511 4.28 -12.34 26.02
CA GLU A 511 4.27 -12.19 27.48
C GLU A 511 5.06 -13.36 28.07
N ILE A 512 6.08 -13.03 28.85
CA ILE A 512 6.87 -14.02 29.58
C ILE A 512 6.55 -13.83 31.06
N GLU A 513 5.80 -14.75 31.63
CA GLU A 513 5.52 -14.75 33.06
C GLU A 513 6.75 -15.25 33.84
N PRO A 514 7.13 -14.60 34.95
CA PRO A 514 8.21 -15.09 35.80
C PRO A 514 7.89 -16.48 36.34
N ILE A 515 8.70 -17.47 35.93
CA ILE A 515 8.83 -18.69 36.70
C ILE A 515 9.50 -18.35 38.05
N GLU A 516 9.29 -19.14 39.11
CA GLU A 516 9.80 -18.86 40.47
C GLU A 516 11.30 -18.52 40.50
N GLN A 517 12.07 -19.07 39.56
CA GLN A 517 13.51 -18.87 39.41
C GLN A 517 13.92 -17.48 38.85
N LYS A 518 12.96 -16.67 38.36
CA LYS A 518 13.16 -15.32 37.79
C LYS A 518 14.25 -15.22 36.71
N MET A 519 14.56 -16.32 36.05
CA MET A 519 15.56 -16.40 34.99
C MET A 519 14.85 -16.62 33.65
N PHE A 520 15.17 -15.80 32.66
CA PHE A 520 14.74 -16.00 31.29
C PHE A 520 15.97 -16.08 30.40
N ALA A 521 15.99 -17.09 29.54
CA ALA A 521 16.94 -17.18 28.44
C ALA A 521 16.15 -17.43 27.15
N VAL A 522 16.40 -16.62 26.13
CA VAL A 522 16.00 -16.96 24.77
C VAL A 522 17.05 -17.94 24.26
N VAL A 523 16.75 -19.23 24.37
CA VAL A 523 17.67 -20.30 23.96
C VAL A 523 17.27 -20.77 22.57
N ASN A 524 18.20 -20.70 21.61
CA ASN A 524 18.04 -21.40 20.34
C ASN A 524 18.11 -22.92 20.61
N GLN A 525 16.95 -23.58 20.68
CA GLN A 525 16.82 -25.02 20.98
C GLN A 525 17.43 -25.94 19.91
N GLY A 526 17.95 -25.41 18.80
CA GLY A 526 18.69 -26.18 17.80
C GLY A 526 20.14 -26.47 18.15
N GLU A 527 20.70 -25.84 19.19
CA GLU A 527 22.13 -25.94 19.55
C GLU A 527 22.34 -26.63 20.91
N PRO A 528 23.25 -27.63 21.00
CA PRO A 528 23.63 -28.24 22.28
C PRO A 528 24.23 -27.23 23.26
N HIS A 529 23.74 -27.22 24.50
CA HIS A 529 24.21 -26.35 25.58
C HIS A 529 24.21 -27.11 26.93
N THR A 530 25.06 -26.68 27.85
CA THR A 530 25.11 -27.12 29.26
C THR A 530 24.58 -26.02 30.18
N ILE A 531 24.33 -26.34 31.45
CA ILE A 531 24.02 -25.38 32.50
C ILE A 531 25.21 -25.36 33.46
N ASP A 532 25.78 -24.18 33.76
CA ASP A 532 26.86 -24.06 34.73
C ASP A 532 26.36 -24.07 36.18
N ALA A 533 27.28 -24.10 37.14
CA ALA A 533 26.96 -24.13 38.58
C ALA A 533 26.24 -22.86 39.08
N GLY A 534 26.21 -21.78 38.29
CA GLY A 534 25.42 -20.58 38.55
C GLY A 534 24.04 -20.58 37.88
N GLY A 535 23.68 -21.64 37.16
CA GLY A 535 22.40 -21.78 36.47
C GLY A 535 22.37 -21.23 35.04
N TRP A 536 23.52 -20.89 34.44
CA TRP A 536 23.56 -20.25 33.12
C TRP A 536 23.76 -21.23 31.96
N PRO A 537 23.00 -21.11 30.86
CA PRO A 537 23.27 -21.86 29.64
C PRO A 537 24.65 -21.53 29.05
N ARG A 538 25.48 -22.55 28.83
CA ARG A 538 26.81 -22.45 28.21
C ARG A 538 26.84 -23.31 26.94
N LYS A 539 27.47 -22.79 25.89
CA LYS A 539 27.79 -23.60 24.71
C LYS A 539 28.85 -24.65 25.08
N THR A 540 28.76 -25.86 24.55
CA THR A 540 29.58 -27.01 25.00
C THR A 540 31.03 -27.05 24.53
N ALA A 541 31.51 -26.11 23.69
CA ALA A 541 32.93 -26.05 23.27
C ALA A 541 33.29 -24.67 22.65
N PRO A 542 34.59 -24.31 22.54
CA PRO A 542 35.08 -22.95 22.80
C PRO A 542 35.13 -22.06 21.55
N THR A 543 34.74 -20.80 21.71
CA THR A 543 35.65 -19.65 21.53
C THR A 543 35.08 -18.40 22.17
N LEU A 544 35.97 -17.45 22.42
CA LEU A 544 36.00 -16.49 23.51
C LEU A 544 34.91 -15.41 23.47
N LEU A 545 34.35 -15.16 24.67
CA LEU A 545 33.93 -13.88 25.21
C LEU A 545 32.91 -13.04 24.42
N LEU A 546 31.66 -13.08 24.90
CA LEU A 546 31.07 -11.84 25.40
C LEU A 546 30.90 -11.95 26.91
N SER A 547 31.55 -11.00 27.59
CA SER A 547 31.34 -10.66 28.98
C SER A 547 29.86 -10.39 29.27
N PRO A 548 29.40 -10.70 30.49
CA PRO A 548 28.05 -10.41 30.91
C PRO A 548 27.90 -8.92 31.25
N GLU A 549 27.14 -8.17 30.45
CA GLU A 549 26.32 -7.11 31.04
C GLU A 549 25.00 -7.74 31.49
N ALA A 550 25.07 -8.52 32.56
CA ALA A 550 23.90 -8.81 33.37
C ALA A 550 23.54 -7.51 34.10
N ARG A 551 22.64 -6.70 33.54
CA ARG A 551 21.97 -5.69 34.36
C ARG A 551 21.00 -6.41 35.28
N GLN A 552 21.32 -6.34 36.57
CA GLN A 552 20.42 -6.72 37.66
C GLN A 552 19.23 -5.76 37.61
N PHE A 553 18.12 -6.17 37.01
CA PHE A 553 16.87 -5.40 37.05
C PHE A 553 16.18 -5.68 38.39
N HIS A 554 16.33 -4.75 39.33
CA HIS A 554 15.49 -4.75 40.52
C HIS A 554 14.04 -4.44 40.12
N SER A 555 13.15 -5.26 40.67
CA SER A 555 11.68 -5.22 40.65
C SER A 555 10.99 -4.13 39.82
N GLN A 556 10.13 -4.59 38.89
CA GLN A 556 9.10 -3.87 38.10
C GLN A 556 9.36 -3.63 36.61
N SER A 557 10.20 -4.43 35.94
CA SER A 557 10.37 -4.32 34.47
C SER A 557 9.74 -5.51 33.73
N ARG A 558 8.70 -5.26 32.93
CA ARG A 558 8.14 -6.21 31.97
C ARG A 558 9.11 -6.35 30.80
N LEU A 559 9.63 -7.56 30.54
CA LEU A 559 10.39 -7.88 29.34
C LEU A 559 9.41 -8.40 28.28
N VAL A 560 9.25 -7.68 27.17
CA VAL A 560 8.41 -8.09 26.04
C VAL A 560 9.33 -8.38 24.85
N VAL A 561 9.37 -9.64 24.42
CA VAL A 561 10.16 -10.07 23.25
C VAL A 561 9.22 -10.21 22.05
N ASN A 562 9.61 -9.67 20.88
CA ASN A 562 8.85 -9.82 19.65
C ASN A 562 9.09 -11.21 19.04
N CYS A 563 8.07 -12.07 19.07
CA CYS A 563 8.09 -13.37 18.39
C CYS A 563 7.21 -13.35 17.15
N MET A 564 7.74 -13.85 16.03
CA MET A 564 6.96 -14.15 14.83
C MET A 564 6.41 -15.58 14.94
N LEU A 565 5.20 -15.75 15.46
CA LEU A 565 4.50 -17.05 15.39
C LEU A 565 3.43 -17.00 14.30
N SER A 566 3.70 -17.67 13.17
CA SER A 566 2.67 -18.11 12.22
C SER A 566 2.54 -19.63 12.31
N ARG A 567 1.31 -20.15 12.29
CA ARG A 567 1.04 -21.60 12.18
C ARG A 567 1.67 -22.21 10.92
N ASP A 568 1.97 -21.41 9.90
CA ASP A 568 2.44 -21.90 8.59
C ASP A 568 3.93 -22.27 8.56
N ILE A 569 4.72 -21.88 9.57
CA ILE A 569 6.15 -22.27 9.66
C ILE A 569 6.33 -23.61 10.42
N ILE A 570 5.28 -24.09 11.10
CA ILE A 570 5.36 -25.29 11.95
C ILE A 570 5.37 -26.60 11.13
N ALA A 571 5.01 -26.54 9.84
CA ALA A 571 4.85 -27.74 9.01
C ALA A 571 6.17 -28.46 8.64
N THR A 572 7.35 -27.88 8.88
CA THR A 572 8.64 -28.49 8.46
C THR A 572 9.45 -29.12 9.59
N CYS A 573 8.94 -29.19 10.83
CA CYS A 573 9.66 -29.82 11.96
C CYS A 573 8.91 -30.98 12.64
N ALA A 574 7.78 -31.43 12.10
CA ALA A 574 7.01 -32.55 12.64
C ALA A 574 7.15 -33.81 11.77
N THR A 575 8.35 -34.36 11.66
CA THR A 575 8.55 -35.80 11.35
C THR A 575 9.99 -36.19 11.67
N ARG A 576 10.23 -36.55 12.94
CA ARG A 576 11.17 -37.60 13.38
C ARG A 576 11.25 -37.60 14.91
N ARG A 577 10.44 -38.47 15.52
CA ARG A 577 10.89 -39.59 16.38
C ARG A 577 9.66 -40.17 17.10
N THR A 578 9.46 -41.48 16.83
CA THR A 578 8.79 -42.54 17.61
C THR A 578 7.71 -42.15 18.60
#